data_AF-A0A2G1WYC4-F1
#
_entry.id   AF-A0A2G1WYC4-F1
#
_cell.length_a   1.000
_cell.length_b   1.000
_cell.length_c   1.000
_cell.angle_alpha   90.00
_cell.angle_beta   90.00
_cell.angle_gamma   90.00
#
_symmetry.space_group_name_H-M   'P 1'
#
loop_
_entity.id
_entity.type
_entity.pdbx_description
1 polymer ?
#
loop_
_entity_poly.entity_id
_entity_poly.type
_entity_poly.pdbx_seq_one_letter_code
_entity_poly.pdbx_strand_id
1 'polypeptide(L)'
;MSVNGGDLSEDVKLVIGAIRVWFRQLILYHRDELKTLVWQLIAIVICTAIVTIAWAVGWEQRGITWHTMTALKHTIPGPPGPAFAAPLGFLFGLVSIFLFDAYKRLQGLLLLGTGLVTMLGVSVFFDRMRLAMTLPTIGVGFLMFVVGLLWGGVLDGQISSGKAEMRKGFQRLITVVAVFGFVGIFEAVINYESPIIYTQSNPSIVAGIEVPATFPEPILPIAIGGFGQTFPTSPIAGIVYLIGLGGLLGVLREFTKYEMEKEVLILGPDRAGKTWLMGGSGYCLQERSVIDTGFEDPDINEPLQEYVEVFRQGNFDNPLLEANDEDQFSFFSFKFEHGILPRRRLRVRTVDYAGEHLKNIAVEDPWGSFNKKWAEDEDKGVDPDEAPDFEKLVELNENGNIDSDDIPSLLSALVAEYDAVATILPSDEFGDHLSDSQLPDHLDSGSIAARLRNRDTAAHNVFGTGYFQVYKRLLNTYDDTDLFFVVTMSDIFLETYKYDDDHNHRDPKGNQNWDAFCKHIFGQVEDKNQRDMVDFMSHSRSRDKRHFYPVYFEPDPSDPVTDNGEFKPNLDWDDDYYPLRGLQYLLKRMGR
;
A
#
# COMPACT_ATOMS: atom_id res chain seq x y z
N MET A 1 41.70 -35.16 -10.84
CA MET A 1 40.79 -34.42 -11.71
C MET A 1 40.61 -33.03 -11.13
N SER A 2 41.36 -32.05 -11.63
CA SER A 2 41.10 -30.63 -11.32
C SER A 2 39.85 -30.23 -12.09
N VAL A 3 38.78 -29.93 -11.37
CA VAL A 3 37.60 -29.31 -11.96
C VAL A 3 38.01 -27.90 -12.37
N ASN A 4 38.23 -27.69 -13.67
CA ASN A 4 38.42 -26.35 -14.23
C ASN A 4 37.20 -25.51 -13.82
N GLY A 5 37.46 -24.41 -13.11
CA GLY A 5 36.44 -23.42 -12.78
C GLY A 5 35.85 -22.90 -14.07
N GLY A 6 34.67 -23.41 -14.43
CA GLY A 6 33.90 -22.91 -15.56
C GLY A 6 33.58 -21.45 -15.29
N ASP A 7 34.14 -20.58 -16.11
CA ASP A 7 33.82 -19.17 -16.11
C ASP A 7 32.31 -19.06 -16.35
N LEU A 8 31.58 -18.53 -15.36
CA LEU A 8 30.14 -18.26 -15.49
C LEU A 8 29.96 -17.43 -16.77
N SER A 9 29.04 -17.84 -17.65
CA SER A 9 28.79 -17.12 -18.90
C SER A 9 28.52 -15.64 -18.61
N GLU A 10 28.93 -14.75 -19.52
CA GLU A 10 28.73 -13.31 -19.35
C GLU A 10 27.26 -12.96 -19.07
N ASP A 11 26.31 -13.70 -19.64
CA ASP A 11 24.88 -13.55 -19.40
C ASP A 11 24.51 -13.76 -17.92
N VAL A 12 25.09 -14.76 -17.26
CA VAL A 12 24.82 -15.01 -15.83
C VAL A 12 25.45 -13.90 -14.98
N LYS A 13 26.62 -13.38 -15.35
CA LYS A 13 27.25 -12.24 -14.67
C LYS A 13 26.39 -10.97 -14.83
N LEU A 14 25.79 -10.75 -16.00
CA LEU A 14 24.92 -9.61 -16.29
C LEU A 14 23.60 -9.71 -15.49
N VAL A 15 22.98 -10.89 -15.44
CA VAL A 15 21.77 -11.14 -14.61
C VAL A 15 22.07 -10.95 -13.12
N ILE A 16 23.18 -11.49 -12.61
CA ILE A 16 23.58 -11.29 -11.21
C ILE A 16 23.87 -9.80 -10.93
N GLY A 17 24.50 -9.09 -11.87
CA GLY A 17 24.73 -7.66 -11.80
C GLY A 17 23.43 -6.86 -11.69
N ALA A 18 22.47 -7.14 -12.57
CA ALA A 18 21.16 -6.52 -12.57
C ALA A 18 20.39 -6.79 -11.27
N ILE A 19 20.35 -8.06 -10.81
CA ILE A 19 19.74 -8.44 -9.53
C ILE A 19 20.39 -7.68 -8.37
N ARG A 20 21.72 -7.53 -8.37
CA ARG A 20 22.44 -6.84 -7.30
C ARG A 20 22.14 -5.34 -7.29
N VAL A 21 22.06 -4.70 -8.46
CA VAL A 21 21.69 -3.27 -8.58
C VAL A 21 20.24 -3.07 -8.13
N TRP A 22 19.33 -3.91 -8.63
CA TRP A 22 17.92 -3.89 -8.24
C TRP A 22 17.75 -4.08 -6.72
N PHE A 23 18.46 -5.06 -6.13
CA PHE A 23 18.41 -5.30 -4.69
C PHE A 23 19.01 -4.14 -3.88
N ARG A 24 20.06 -3.49 -4.39
CA ARG A 24 20.64 -2.29 -3.76
C ARG A 24 19.67 -1.11 -3.80
N GLN A 25 19.00 -0.90 -4.92
CA GLN A 25 17.96 0.12 -5.05
C GLN A 25 16.79 -0.20 -4.11
N LEU A 26 16.32 -1.45 -4.06
CA LEU A 26 15.29 -1.90 -3.13
C LEU A 26 15.66 -1.57 -1.67
N ILE A 27 16.88 -1.92 -1.24
CA ILE A 27 17.35 -1.64 0.12
C ILE A 27 17.45 -0.14 0.41
N LEU A 28 17.95 0.66 -0.54
CA LEU A 28 18.18 2.08 -0.32
C LEU A 28 16.87 2.88 -0.33
N TYR A 29 15.95 2.56 -1.24
CA TYR A 29 14.69 3.31 -1.41
C TYR A 29 13.58 2.88 -0.45
N HIS A 30 13.57 1.62 0.00
CA HIS A 30 12.51 1.03 0.83
C HIS A 30 13.04 0.48 2.17
N ARG A 31 14.07 1.12 2.73
CA ARG A 31 14.75 0.63 3.94
C ARG A 31 13.79 0.40 5.12
N ASP A 32 12.87 1.32 5.37
CA ASP A 32 11.97 1.26 6.53
C ASP A 32 10.86 0.23 6.35
N GLU A 33 10.32 0.12 5.13
CA GLU A 33 9.39 -0.95 4.71
C GLU A 33 10.04 -2.32 4.85
N LEU A 34 11.24 -2.49 4.30
CA LEU A 34 12.01 -3.74 4.40
C LEU A 34 12.33 -4.09 5.85
N LYS A 35 12.69 -3.10 6.67
CA LYS A 35 12.95 -3.30 8.10
C LYS A 35 11.70 -3.82 8.81
N THR A 36 10.54 -3.24 8.51
CA THR A 36 9.24 -3.67 9.08
C THR A 36 8.91 -5.10 8.65
N LEU A 37 9.05 -5.41 7.37
CA LEU A 37 8.83 -6.76 6.82
C LEU A 37 9.77 -7.79 7.47
N VAL A 38 11.07 -7.47 7.57
CA VAL A 38 12.06 -8.34 8.21
C VAL A 38 11.72 -8.59 9.68
N TRP A 39 11.32 -7.56 10.42
CA TRP A 39 10.88 -7.72 11.82
C TRP A 39 9.64 -8.60 11.95
N GLN A 40 8.65 -8.42 11.07
CA GLN A 40 7.46 -9.28 11.04
C GLN A 40 7.84 -10.74 10.75
N LEU A 41 8.74 -11.01 9.80
CA LEU A 41 9.21 -12.36 9.51
C LEU A 41 9.96 -12.99 10.68
N ILE A 42 10.84 -12.25 11.34
CA ILE A 42 11.54 -12.71 12.54
C ILE A 42 10.53 -13.05 13.64
N ALA A 43 9.53 -12.18 13.85
CA ALA A 43 8.49 -12.41 14.84
C ALA A 43 7.62 -13.64 14.50
N ILE A 44 7.26 -13.86 13.22
CA ILE A 44 6.56 -15.06 12.76
C ILE A 44 7.38 -16.31 13.06
N VAL A 45 8.67 -16.33 12.72
CA VAL A 45 9.54 -17.48 12.97
C VAL A 45 9.65 -17.79 14.46
N ILE A 46 9.90 -16.79 15.30
CA ILE A 46 10.01 -16.96 16.76
C ILE A 46 8.70 -17.47 17.35
N CYS A 47 7.58 -16.81 17.02
CA CYS A 47 6.28 -17.18 17.57
C CYS A 47 5.82 -18.57 17.08
N THR A 48 6.07 -18.91 15.81
CA THR A 48 5.77 -20.24 15.27
C THR A 48 6.62 -21.31 15.95
N ALA A 49 7.90 -21.05 16.23
CA ALA A 49 8.75 -21.97 16.97
C ALA A 49 8.21 -22.23 18.39
N ILE A 50 7.78 -21.18 19.11
CA ILE A 50 7.17 -21.32 20.44
C ILE A 50 5.89 -22.18 20.38
N VAL A 51 4.98 -21.87 19.44
CA VAL A 51 3.74 -22.63 19.26
C VAL A 51 4.05 -24.08 18.89
N THR A 52 5.08 -24.32 18.09
CA THR A 52 5.45 -25.69 17.71
C THR A 52 6.07 -26.48 18.87
N ILE A 53 6.83 -25.83 19.74
CA ILE A 53 7.30 -26.45 20.99
C ILE A 53 6.11 -26.85 21.86
N ALA A 54 5.10 -25.99 21.99
CA ALA A 54 3.87 -26.34 22.71
C ALA A 54 3.23 -27.60 22.12
N TRP A 55 3.09 -27.65 20.80
CA TRP A 55 2.60 -28.83 20.09
C TRP A 55 3.42 -30.10 20.35
N ALA A 56 4.75 -30.00 20.35
CA ALA A 56 5.62 -31.14 20.64
C ALA A 56 5.45 -31.64 22.08
N VAL A 57 5.32 -30.73 23.05
CA VAL A 57 5.06 -31.08 24.46
C VAL A 57 3.68 -31.71 24.61
N GLY A 58 2.64 -31.14 24.00
CA GLY A 58 1.28 -31.67 24.06
C GLY A 58 1.14 -33.05 23.40
N TRP A 59 1.90 -33.29 22.32
CA TRP A 59 1.95 -34.60 21.67
C TRP A 59 2.44 -35.72 22.62
N GLU A 60 3.45 -35.44 23.44
CA GLU A 60 3.99 -36.40 24.41
C GLU A 60 3.00 -36.70 25.56
N GLN A 61 2.05 -35.81 25.84
CA GLN A 61 0.98 -36.04 26.83
C GLN A 61 -0.10 -37.01 26.35
N ARG A 62 -0.08 -37.42 25.07
CA ARG A 62 -1.03 -38.36 24.47
C ARG A 62 -2.50 -37.93 24.58
N GLY A 63 -2.76 -36.64 24.36
CA GLY A 63 -4.12 -36.08 24.34
C GLY A 63 -4.96 -36.51 23.13
N ILE A 64 -6.04 -35.77 22.89
CA ILE A 64 -6.98 -35.96 21.78
C ILE A 64 -6.27 -35.95 20.42
N THR A 65 -5.26 -35.10 20.22
CA THR A 65 -4.56 -35.04 18.94
C THR A 65 -3.78 -36.32 18.69
N TRP A 66 -3.06 -36.82 19.70
CA TRP A 66 -2.31 -38.07 19.60
C TRP A 66 -3.23 -39.25 19.26
N HIS A 67 -4.37 -39.37 19.96
CA HIS A 67 -5.33 -40.44 19.72
C HIS A 67 -6.00 -40.32 18.34
N THR A 68 -6.37 -39.11 17.92
CA THR A 68 -6.98 -38.86 16.61
C THR A 68 -6.01 -39.21 15.48
N MET A 69 -4.75 -38.76 15.58
CA MET A 69 -3.73 -39.04 14.58
C MET A 69 -3.33 -40.52 14.57
N THR A 70 -3.33 -41.17 15.74
CA THR A 70 -3.11 -42.62 15.85
C THR A 70 -4.27 -43.40 15.23
N ALA A 71 -5.52 -43.01 15.48
CA ALA A 71 -6.69 -43.63 14.84
C ALA A 71 -6.64 -43.44 13.31
N LEU A 72 -6.27 -42.24 12.84
CA LEU A 72 -6.12 -41.96 11.41
C LEU A 72 -5.01 -42.79 10.77
N LYS A 73 -3.87 -42.93 11.46
CA LYS A 73 -2.75 -43.79 11.05
C LYS A 73 -3.18 -45.26 10.85
N HIS A 74 -4.11 -45.77 11.65
CA HIS A 74 -4.59 -47.15 11.52
C HIS A 74 -5.71 -47.29 10.49
N THR A 75 -6.45 -46.21 10.24
CA THR A 75 -7.57 -46.19 9.28
C THR A 75 -7.06 -46.10 7.84
N ILE A 76 -5.96 -45.36 7.61
CA ILE A 76 -5.34 -45.24 6.29
C ILE A 76 -4.24 -46.31 6.16
N PRO A 77 -4.39 -47.33 5.30
CA PRO A 77 -3.39 -48.38 5.14
C PRO A 77 -2.08 -47.80 4.62
N GLY A 78 -0.97 -48.04 5.34
CA GLY A 78 0.36 -47.60 4.94
C GLY A 78 1.27 -47.19 6.11
N PRO A 79 2.46 -46.63 5.80
CA PRO A 79 3.30 -46.01 6.83
C PRO A 79 2.57 -44.84 7.49
N PRO A 80 2.98 -44.39 8.69
CA PRO A 80 2.33 -43.28 9.41
C PRO A 80 2.29 -41.93 8.68
N GLY A 81 3.04 -41.78 7.58
CA GLY A 81 3.21 -40.54 6.83
C GLY A 81 1.90 -39.83 6.42
N PRO A 82 0.88 -40.50 5.85
CA PRO A 82 -0.33 -39.84 5.36
C PRO A 82 -1.11 -39.07 6.42
N ALA A 83 -1.17 -39.58 7.66
CA ALA A 83 -1.91 -38.93 8.75
C ALA A 83 -1.32 -37.54 9.09
N PHE A 84 0.01 -37.41 9.04
CA PHE A 84 0.70 -36.13 9.27
C PHE A 84 0.79 -35.27 8.02
N ALA A 85 0.86 -35.86 6.84
CA ALA A 85 0.86 -35.13 5.58
C ALA A 85 -0.47 -34.40 5.33
N ALA A 86 -1.59 -34.92 5.83
CA ALA A 86 -2.91 -34.32 5.67
C ALA A 86 -3.03 -32.88 6.22
N PRO A 87 -2.81 -32.60 7.52
CA PRO A 87 -2.94 -31.25 8.07
C PRO A 87 -1.87 -30.29 7.52
N LEU A 88 -0.65 -30.78 7.25
CA LEU A 88 0.40 -29.96 6.64
C LEU A 88 0.02 -29.57 5.21
N GLY A 89 -0.44 -30.54 4.41
CA GLY A 89 -0.94 -30.31 3.06
C GLY A 89 -2.04 -29.26 3.06
N PHE A 90 -3.04 -29.40 3.93
CA PHE A 90 -4.12 -28.44 4.10
C PHE A 90 -3.64 -27.02 4.44
N LEU A 91 -2.73 -26.89 5.42
CA LEU A 91 -2.15 -25.60 5.79
C LEU A 91 -1.36 -24.99 4.61
N PHE A 92 -0.53 -25.77 3.93
CA PHE A 92 0.17 -25.33 2.72
C PHE A 92 -0.80 -24.90 1.63
N GLY A 93 -1.92 -25.61 1.48
CA GLY A 93 -2.99 -25.23 0.56
C GLY A 93 -3.51 -23.84 0.87
N LEU A 94 -3.84 -23.58 2.13
CA LEU A 94 -4.32 -22.27 2.57
C LEU A 94 -3.30 -21.15 2.39
N VAL A 95 -2.03 -21.39 2.70
CA VAL A 95 -0.97 -20.38 2.53
C VAL A 95 -0.66 -20.16 1.04
N SER A 96 -0.75 -21.19 0.20
CA SER A 96 -0.51 -21.05 -1.24
C SER A 96 -1.53 -20.17 -1.95
N ILE A 97 -2.68 -19.88 -1.34
CA ILE A 97 -3.66 -18.92 -1.88
C ILE A 97 -3.03 -17.54 -2.05
N PHE A 98 -2.13 -17.15 -1.15
CA PHE A 98 -1.41 -15.88 -1.24
C PHE A 98 -0.49 -15.81 -2.47
N LEU A 99 -0.12 -16.93 -3.09
CA LEU A 99 0.69 -16.93 -4.31
C LEU A 99 -0.11 -16.56 -5.56
N PHE A 100 -1.45 -16.65 -5.50
CA PHE A 100 -2.36 -16.26 -6.58
C PHE A 100 -2.78 -14.79 -6.48
N ASP A 101 -2.55 -14.16 -5.32
CA ASP A 101 -2.72 -12.72 -5.15
C ASP A 101 -1.45 -11.99 -5.62
N ALA A 102 -1.54 -11.18 -6.69
CA ALA A 102 -0.42 -10.39 -7.18
C ALA A 102 0.15 -9.45 -6.10
N TYR A 103 -0.72 -8.88 -5.24
CA TYR A 103 -0.35 -7.95 -4.17
C TYR A 103 0.37 -8.63 -3.01
N LYS A 104 -0.07 -9.84 -2.68
CA LYS A 104 0.40 -10.60 -1.52
C LYS A 104 1.35 -11.73 -1.90
N ARG A 105 1.73 -11.85 -3.17
CA ARG A 105 2.57 -12.94 -3.67
C ARG A 105 3.88 -13.10 -2.92
N LEU A 106 4.60 -12.00 -2.70
CA LEU A 106 5.86 -12.06 -1.96
C LEU A 106 5.60 -12.40 -0.48
N GLN A 107 4.58 -11.81 0.12
CA GLN A 107 4.19 -12.11 1.51
C GLN A 107 3.82 -13.60 1.67
N GLY A 108 3.07 -14.16 0.73
CA GLY A 108 2.76 -15.59 0.64
C GLY A 108 4.01 -16.45 0.49
N LEU A 109 4.93 -16.08 -0.39
CA LEU A 109 6.19 -16.79 -0.59
C LEU A 109 7.08 -16.75 0.66
N LEU A 110 7.11 -15.62 1.36
CA LEU A 110 7.84 -15.47 2.62
C LEU A 110 7.19 -16.28 3.75
N LEU A 111 5.86 -16.32 3.83
CA LEU A 111 5.12 -17.18 4.78
C LEU A 111 5.36 -18.67 4.49
N LEU A 112 5.35 -19.08 3.22
CA LEU A 112 5.69 -20.45 2.83
C LEU A 112 7.14 -20.78 3.18
N GLY A 113 8.08 -19.87 2.91
CA GLY A 113 9.49 -20.02 3.24
C GLY A 113 9.73 -20.16 4.75
N THR A 114 9.14 -19.27 5.54
CA THR A 114 9.23 -19.33 7.02
C THR A 114 8.54 -20.56 7.59
N GLY A 115 7.39 -20.96 7.02
CA GLY A 115 6.71 -22.22 7.34
C GLY A 115 7.59 -23.43 7.07
N LEU A 116 8.26 -23.49 5.90
CA LEU A 116 9.17 -24.58 5.54
C LEU A 116 10.39 -24.63 6.46
N VAL A 117 11.02 -23.49 6.75
CA VAL A 117 12.17 -23.41 7.67
C VAL A 117 11.76 -23.88 9.07
N THR A 118 10.58 -23.45 9.54
CA THR A 118 10.07 -23.88 10.85
C THR A 118 9.79 -25.38 10.83
N MET A 119 9.16 -25.91 9.78
CA MET A 119 8.94 -27.35 9.62
C MET A 119 10.25 -28.15 9.57
N LEU A 120 11.29 -27.66 8.91
CA LEU A 120 12.60 -28.32 8.89
C LEU A 120 13.24 -28.32 10.28
N GLY A 121 13.22 -27.18 10.99
CA GLY A 121 13.69 -27.12 12.38
C GLY A 121 12.91 -28.09 13.28
N VAL A 122 11.59 -28.17 13.07
CA VAL A 122 10.69 -29.07 13.78
C VAL A 122 10.88 -30.53 13.38
N SER A 123 11.27 -30.82 12.13
CA SER A 123 11.61 -32.18 11.69
C SER A 123 12.88 -32.71 12.36
N VAL A 124 13.82 -31.82 12.72
CA VAL A 124 14.97 -32.18 13.58
C VAL A 124 14.48 -32.52 15.00
N PHE A 125 13.47 -31.81 15.52
CA PHE A 125 12.80 -32.18 16.76
C PHE A 125 12.04 -33.51 16.64
N PHE A 126 11.41 -33.76 15.50
CA PHE A 126 10.67 -34.98 15.19
C PHE A 126 11.49 -35.96 14.35
N ASP A 127 12.78 -36.14 14.61
CA ASP A 127 13.60 -37.21 14.01
C ASP A 127 12.97 -38.63 14.19
N ARG A 128 11.93 -38.71 15.03
CA ARG A 128 11.03 -39.84 15.26
C ARG A 128 9.84 -39.94 14.29
N MET A 129 9.30 -38.84 13.79
CA MET A 129 8.33 -38.85 12.69
C MET A 129 9.10 -38.93 11.37
N ARG A 130 9.63 -40.12 11.05
CA ARG A 130 10.02 -40.41 9.68
C ARG A 130 8.77 -40.31 8.81
N LEU A 131 8.50 -39.11 8.30
CA LEU A 131 7.63 -38.87 7.16
C LEU A 131 8.29 -39.59 5.99
N ALA A 132 8.04 -40.89 5.91
CA ALA A 132 8.43 -41.67 4.77
C ALA A 132 7.69 -41.06 3.59
N MET A 133 8.44 -40.45 2.67
CA MET A 133 7.96 -39.86 1.42
C MET A 133 7.53 -40.98 0.47
N THR A 134 6.55 -41.77 0.92
CA THR A 134 5.91 -42.82 0.14
C THR A 134 4.83 -42.20 -0.72
N LEU A 135 4.50 -42.85 -1.83
CA LEU A 135 3.48 -42.38 -2.75
C LEU A 135 2.13 -42.09 -2.06
N PRO A 136 1.63 -42.91 -1.11
CA PRO A 136 0.42 -42.59 -0.35
C PRO A 136 0.55 -41.31 0.51
N THR A 137 1.69 -41.09 1.15
CA THR A 137 1.96 -39.88 1.95
C THR A 137 1.85 -38.63 1.08
N ILE A 138 2.50 -38.65 -0.08
CA ILE A 138 2.49 -37.55 -1.04
C ILE A 138 1.07 -37.34 -1.60
N GLY A 139 0.37 -38.42 -1.95
CA GLY A 139 -0.99 -38.36 -2.47
C GLY A 139 -1.99 -37.74 -1.49
N VAL A 140 -1.96 -38.14 -0.22
CA VAL A 140 -2.83 -37.56 0.82
C VAL A 140 -2.44 -36.11 1.12
N GLY A 141 -1.15 -35.80 1.22
CA GLY A 141 -0.68 -34.43 1.41
C GLY A 141 -1.13 -33.51 0.25
N PHE A 142 -1.00 -33.95 -0.99
CA PHE A 142 -1.43 -33.21 -2.16
C PHE A 142 -2.97 -33.07 -2.23
N LEU A 143 -3.71 -34.13 -1.91
CA LEU A 143 -5.17 -34.06 -1.83
C LEU A 143 -5.63 -33.00 -0.82
N MET A 144 -5.05 -33.02 0.38
CA MET A 144 -5.38 -32.04 1.42
C MET A 144 -4.90 -30.63 1.08
N PHE A 145 -3.79 -30.50 0.34
CA PHE A 145 -3.36 -29.23 -0.25
C PHE A 145 -4.42 -28.65 -1.19
N VAL A 146 -4.98 -29.47 -2.08
CA VAL A 146 -6.09 -29.04 -2.93
C VAL A 146 -7.27 -28.64 -2.07
N VAL A 147 -7.68 -29.45 -1.08
CA VAL A 147 -8.78 -29.10 -0.16
C VAL A 147 -8.53 -27.77 0.56
N GLY A 148 -7.29 -27.49 0.97
CA GLY A 148 -6.90 -26.22 1.58
C GLY A 148 -7.05 -25.03 0.63
N LEU A 149 -6.60 -25.17 -0.63
CA LEU A 149 -6.82 -24.17 -1.69
C LEU A 149 -8.31 -23.92 -1.93
N LEU A 150 -9.10 -24.99 -2.04
CA LEU A 150 -10.55 -24.90 -2.26
C LEU A 150 -11.23 -24.20 -1.09
N TRP A 151 -10.93 -24.63 0.13
CA TRP A 151 -11.53 -24.10 1.34
C TRP A 151 -11.13 -22.66 1.60
N GLY A 152 -9.96 -22.20 1.15
CA GLY A 152 -9.61 -20.80 1.27
C GLY A 152 -10.12 -19.90 0.14
N GLY A 153 -10.85 -20.44 -0.85
CA GLY A 153 -11.65 -19.65 -1.80
C GLY A 153 -11.23 -19.69 -3.28
N VAL A 154 -10.29 -20.55 -3.69
CA VAL A 154 -9.79 -20.57 -5.09
C VAL A 154 -10.87 -20.90 -6.13
N LEU A 155 -11.94 -21.60 -5.77
CA LEU A 155 -13.02 -22.01 -6.70
C LEU A 155 -14.24 -21.11 -6.74
N ASP A 156 -14.34 -20.08 -5.90
CA ASP A 156 -15.56 -19.26 -5.82
C ASP A 156 -15.78 -18.37 -7.07
N GLY A 157 -14.92 -18.50 -8.10
CA GLY A 157 -15.21 -18.08 -9.48
C GLY A 157 -15.20 -16.56 -9.70
N GLN A 158 -15.04 -15.76 -8.65
CA GLN A 158 -14.94 -14.30 -8.69
C GLN A 158 -13.51 -13.80 -8.50
N ILE A 159 -12.53 -14.52 -9.06
CA ILE A 159 -11.14 -14.07 -9.16
C ILE A 159 -11.06 -12.69 -9.84
N SER A 160 -12.02 -12.36 -10.71
CA SER A 160 -12.11 -11.03 -11.35
C SER A 160 -12.52 -9.89 -10.41
N SER A 161 -13.18 -10.17 -9.27
CA SER A 161 -13.47 -9.14 -8.24
C SER A 161 -12.42 -9.09 -7.12
N GLY A 162 -11.52 -10.09 -7.05
CA GLY A 162 -10.21 -10.12 -6.40
C GLY A 162 -10.12 -9.91 -4.87
N LYS A 163 -10.80 -8.90 -4.32
CA LYS A 163 -10.52 -8.33 -2.99
C LYS A 163 -11.27 -9.01 -1.85
N ALA A 164 -12.57 -9.28 -2.03
CA ALA A 164 -13.42 -9.76 -0.93
C ALA A 164 -13.11 -11.21 -0.53
N GLU A 165 -12.72 -12.05 -1.49
CA GLU A 165 -12.50 -13.48 -1.26
C GLU A 165 -11.14 -13.78 -0.62
N MET A 166 -10.09 -13.07 -1.02
CA MET A 166 -8.75 -13.24 -0.44
C MET A 166 -8.71 -12.84 1.04
N ARG A 167 -9.50 -11.83 1.44
CA ARG A 167 -9.70 -11.48 2.86
C ARG A 167 -10.30 -12.64 3.66
N LYS A 168 -11.26 -13.37 3.09
CA LYS A 168 -11.84 -14.57 3.74
C LYS A 168 -10.81 -15.68 3.86
N GLY A 169 -10.02 -15.93 2.81
CA GLY A 169 -8.91 -16.89 2.85
C GLY A 169 -7.93 -16.59 3.99
N PHE A 170 -7.60 -15.31 4.19
CA PHE A 170 -6.76 -14.89 5.31
C PHE A 170 -7.40 -15.12 6.68
N GLN A 171 -8.66 -14.73 6.86
CA GLN A 171 -9.38 -14.98 8.11
C GLN A 171 -9.47 -16.47 8.43
N ARG A 172 -9.68 -17.32 7.41
CA ARG A 172 -9.68 -18.78 7.53
C ARG A 172 -8.31 -19.29 7.98
N LEU A 173 -7.21 -18.77 7.42
CA LEU A 173 -5.85 -19.12 7.87
C LEU A 173 -5.61 -18.74 9.33
N ILE A 174 -5.89 -17.49 9.75
CA ILE A 174 -5.78 -17.09 11.17
C ILE A 174 -6.59 -18.04 12.02
N THR A 175 -7.84 -18.31 11.65
CA THR A 175 -8.76 -19.12 12.45
C THR A 175 -8.21 -20.53 12.63
N VAL A 176 -7.68 -21.13 11.57
CA VAL A 176 -7.00 -22.43 11.65
C VAL A 176 -5.79 -22.35 12.59
N VAL A 177 -4.89 -21.40 12.39
CA VAL A 177 -3.69 -21.24 13.25
C VAL A 177 -4.08 -21.01 14.70
N ALA A 178 -5.13 -20.23 14.97
CA ALA A 178 -5.64 -19.96 16.31
C ALA A 178 -6.20 -21.22 16.97
N VAL A 179 -7.06 -21.97 16.26
CA VAL A 179 -7.67 -23.20 16.78
C VAL A 179 -6.62 -24.27 17.04
N PHE A 180 -5.76 -24.57 16.06
CA PHE A 180 -4.70 -25.56 16.22
C PHE A 180 -3.68 -25.10 17.26
N GLY A 181 -3.27 -23.84 17.24
CA GLY A 181 -2.39 -23.28 18.27
C GLY A 181 -2.96 -23.45 19.67
N PHE A 182 -4.24 -23.13 19.87
CA PHE A 182 -4.91 -23.27 21.16
C PHE A 182 -4.99 -24.73 21.61
N VAL A 183 -5.36 -25.66 20.72
CA VAL A 183 -5.38 -27.10 21.03
C VAL A 183 -4.00 -27.59 21.46
N GLY A 184 -2.94 -27.24 20.71
CA GLY A 184 -1.57 -27.62 21.07
C GLY A 184 -1.14 -27.08 22.43
N ILE A 185 -1.52 -25.84 22.77
CA ILE A 185 -1.23 -25.24 24.09
C ILE A 185 -2.04 -25.92 25.19
N PHE A 186 -3.33 -26.16 24.95
CA PHE A 186 -4.20 -26.84 25.89
C PHE A 186 -3.63 -28.21 26.25
N GLU A 187 -3.24 -29.01 25.24
CA GLU A 187 -2.61 -30.31 25.44
C GLU A 187 -1.20 -30.23 26.05
N ALA A 188 -0.48 -29.12 25.89
CA ALA A 188 0.84 -28.94 26.50
C ALA A 188 0.77 -28.58 27.99
N VAL A 189 -0.31 -27.93 28.42
CA VAL A 189 -0.43 -27.34 29.76
C VAL A 189 -1.34 -28.15 30.67
N ILE A 190 -2.40 -28.73 30.11
CA ILE A 190 -3.43 -29.43 30.89
C ILE A 190 -3.24 -30.94 30.68
N ASN A 191 -2.88 -31.63 31.77
CA ASN A 191 -2.94 -33.08 31.79
C ASN A 191 -4.41 -33.50 31.92
N TYR A 192 -4.95 -34.16 30.91
CA TYR A 192 -6.28 -34.74 30.93
C TYR A 192 -6.26 -36.12 30.29
N GLU A 193 -7.22 -36.97 30.68
CA GLU A 193 -7.48 -38.20 29.95
C GLU A 193 -8.35 -37.87 28.73
N SER A 194 -7.85 -38.22 27.54
CA SER A 194 -8.59 -37.97 26.29
C SER A 194 -9.96 -38.66 26.34
N PRO A 195 -11.06 -37.94 26.00
CA PRO A 195 -12.38 -38.57 25.88
C PRO A 195 -12.43 -39.57 24.70
N ILE A 196 -11.50 -39.43 23.76
CA ILE A 196 -11.31 -40.34 22.63
C ILE A 196 -10.07 -41.19 22.95
N ILE A 197 -10.28 -42.41 23.43
CA ILE A 197 -9.19 -43.36 23.66
C ILE A 197 -9.18 -44.33 22.49
N TYR A 198 -8.17 -44.23 21.64
CA TYR A 198 -7.87 -45.28 20.68
C TYR A 198 -7.20 -46.46 21.41
N THR A 199 -8.00 -47.41 21.87
CA THR A 199 -7.50 -48.68 22.42
C THR A 199 -7.26 -49.66 21.28
N GLN A 200 -5.99 -49.97 21.02
CA GLN A 200 -5.60 -51.02 20.06
C GLN A 200 -6.07 -52.43 20.50
N SER A 201 -6.60 -52.55 21.73
CA SER A 201 -7.15 -53.78 22.29
C SER A 201 -8.57 -54.04 21.80
N ASN A 202 -8.65 -54.65 20.62
CA ASN A 202 -9.20 -56.00 20.54
C ASN A 202 -8.69 -56.69 19.27
N PRO A 203 -7.88 -57.77 19.38
CA PRO A 203 -8.08 -58.89 18.49
C PRO A 203 -9.46 -59.49 18.82
N SER A 204 -10.52 -59.02 18.18
CA SER A 204 -11.65 -59.91 17.95
C SER A 204 -11.13 -61.00 17.02
N ILE A 205 -11.21 -62.25 17.46
CA ILE A 205 -10.89 -63.45 16.69
C ILE A 205 -11.46 -63.29 15.26
N VAL A 206 -10.59 -63.11 14.28
CA VAL A 206 -10.91 -63.35 12.86
C VAL A 206 -9.90 -64.40 12.42
N ALA A 207 -10.35 -65.66 12.36
CA ALA A 207 -9.60 -66.85 11.92
C ALA A 207 -8.49 -67.42 12.85
N GLY A 208 -8.57 -67.21 14.17
CA GLY A 208 -7.98 -68.15 15.15
C GLY A 208 -6.46 -68.16 15.32
N ILE A 209 -5.75 -67.05 15.06
CA ILE A 209 -4.31 -66.93 15.35
C ILE A 209 -4.10 -65.83 16.40
N GLU A 210 -3.48 -66.19 17.52
CA GLU A 210 -3.07 -65.28 18.60
C GLU A 210 -1.70 -64.65 18.29
N VAL A 211 -1.57 -63.33 18.49
CA VAL A 211 -0.27 -62.64 18.48
C VAL A 211 -0.16 -61.79 19.76
N PRO A 212 0.98 -61.80 20.50
CA PRO A 212 1.08 -61.14 21.81
C PRO A 212 1.14 -59.62 21.71
N ALA A 213 0.39 -58.93 22.58
CA ALA A 213 0.51 -57.51 22.83
C ALA A 213 1.56 -57.23 23.90
N THR A 214 2.81 -57.02 23.50
CA THR A 214 3.83 -56.40 24.36
C THR A 214 4.18 -55.03 23.81
N PHE A 215 3.68 -53.98 24.46
CA PHE A 215 4.29 -52.66 24.34
C PHE A 215 5.56 -52.66 25.22
N PRO A 216 6.76 -52.40 24.67
CA PRO A 216 7.85 -51.95 25.50
C PRO A 216 7.44 -50.58 26.08
N GLU A 217 7.48 -50.43 27.41
CA GLU A 217 7.35 -49.12 28.03
C GLU A 217 8.38 -48.15 27.40
N PRO A 218 7.99 -46.93 27.01
CA PRO A 218 8.95 -45.93 26.60
C PRO A 218 9.59 -45.34 27.86
N ILE A 219 10.54 -46.07 28.47
CA ILE A 219 11.45 -45.48 29.45
C ILE A 219 12.71 -45.08 28.70
N LEU A 220 12.73 -43.86 28.19
CA LEU A 220 13.96 -43.09 28.05
C LEU A 220 13.57 -41.60 28.04
N PRO A 221 13.81 -40.85 29.13
CA PRO A 221 13.71 -39.40 29.09
C PRO A 221 14.66 -38.91 27.99
N ILE A 222 14.09 -38.25 26.99
CA ILE A 222 14.85 -37.71 25.87
C ILE A 222 15.61 -36.49 26.39
N ALA A 223 16.85 -36.70 26.79
CA ALA A 223 17.80 -35.61 26.96
C ALA A 223 18.15 -35.09 25.56
N ILE A 224 17.53 -33.96 25.17
CA ILE A 224 17.94 -33.21 23.99
C ILE A 224 19.34 -32.66 24.31
N GLY A 225 20.37 -33.14 23.61
CA GLY A 225 21.73 -32.64 23.73
C GLY A 225 21.79 -31.15 23.36
N GLY A 226 21.64 -30.29 24.37
CA GLY A 226 21.61 -28.82 24.23
C GLY A 226 20.57 -28.12 25.12
N PHE A 227 19.47 -28.81 25.48
CA PHE A 227 18.38 -28.29 26.33
C PHE A 227 17.99 -29.33 27.39
N GLY A 228 18.94 -29.70 28.25
CA GLY A 228 18.84 -30.82 29.21
C GLY A 228 17.89 -30.65 30.39
N GLN A 229 16.78 -29.94 30.25
CA GLN A 229 15.71 -29.93 31.25
C GLN A 229 14.40 -30.40 30.61
N THR A 230 13.76 -31.39 31.22
CA THR A 230 12.34 -31.69 31.00
C THR A 230 11.57 -30.38 31.01
N PHE A 231 10.99 -29.97 29.87
CA PHE A 231 10.22 -28.73 29.82
C PHE A 231 9.15 -28.82 30.90
N PRO A 232 9.18 -27.94 31.92
CA PRO A 232 8.24 -28.06 33.00
C PRO A 232 6.87 -27.75 32.43
N THR A 233 5.89 -28.64 32.64
CA THR A 233 4.45 -28.41 32.50
C THR A 233 3.93 -27.36 33.50
N SER A 234 4.80 -26.43 33.88
CA SER A 234 4.53 -25.34 34.79
C SER A 234 3.53 -24.38 34.16
N PRO A 235 2.68 -23.75 34.98
CA PRO A 235 1.82 -22.66 34.53
C PRO A 235 2.57 -21.54 33.78
N ILE A 236 3.86 -21.33 34.10
CA ILE A 236 4.72 -20.34 33.43
C ILE A 236 4.94 -20.70 31.96
N ALA A 237 5.15 -21.97 31.63
CA ALA A 237 5.30 -22.41 30.24
C ALA A 237 4.01 -22.15 29.44
N GLY A 238 2.84 -22.38 30.05
CA GLY A 238 1.55 -22.06 29.45
C GLY A 238 1.39 -20.58 29.10
N ILE A 239 1.84 -19.66 29.97
CA ILE A 239 1.84 -18.22 29.68
C ILE A 239 2.74 -17.90 28.49
N VAL A 240 3.95 -18.47 28.43
CA VAL A 240 4.87 -18.27 27.30
C VAL A 240 4.26 -18.76 25.99
N TYR A 241 3.60 -19.91 26.00
CA TYR A 241 2.95 -20.42 24.79
C TYR A 241 1.77 -19.54 24.35
N LEU A 242 0.96 -19.04 25.29
CA LEU A 242 -0.13 -18.11 24.99
C LEU A 242 0.38 -16.79 24.42
N ILE A 243 1.48 -16.25 24.95
CA ILE A 243 2.16 -15.07 24.39
C ILE A 243 2.67 -15.38 22.98
N GLY A 244 3.27 -16.56 22.77
CA GLY A 244 3.73 -17.01 21.46
C GLY A 244 2.59 -17.09 20.44
N LEU A 245 1.45 -17.69 20.80
CA LEU A 245 0.28 -17.77 19.93
C LEU A 245 -0.34 -16.39 19.69
N GLY A 246 -0.55 -15.59 20.73
CA GLY A 246 -1.10 -14.24 20.62
C GLY A 246 -0.21 -13.34 19.74
N GLY A 247 1.11 -13.44 19.92
CA GLY A 247 2.11 -12.79 19.07
C GLY A 247 2.04 -13.26 17.62
N LEU A 248 1.97 -14.57 17.38
CA LEU A 248 1.82 -15.12 16.03
C LEU A 248 0.55 -14.60 15.35
N LEU A 249 -0.60 -14.66 16.03
CA LEU A 249 -1.88 -14.19 15.48
C LEU A 249 -1.85 -12.67 15.24
N GLY A 250 -1.26 -11.89 16.15
CA GLY A 250 -1.10 -10.44 16.00
C GLY A 250 -0.22 -10.09 14.80
N VAL A 251 0.94 -10.74 14.66
CA VAL A 251 1.85 -10.49 13.53
C VAL A 251 1.25 -11.00 12.23
N LEU A 252 0.62 -12.18 12.21
CA LEU A 252 -0.09 -12.65 11.01
C LEU A 252 -1.20 -11.69 10.61
N ARG A 253 -1.98 -11.17 11.56
CA ARG A 253 -3.05 -10.18 11.31
C ARG A 253 -2.50 -8.88 10.73
N GLU A 254 -1.37 -8.40 11.23
CA GLU A 254 -0.74 -7.18 10.73
C GLU A 254 -0.09 -7.41 9.35
N PHE A 255 0.61 -8.53 9.20
CA PHE A 255 1.31 -8.91 7.97
C PHE A 255 0.37 -8.99 6.76
N THR A 256 -0.87 -9.38 6.99
CA THR A 256 -1.89 -9.58 5.96
C THR A 256 -3.00 -8.53 5.97
N LYS A 257 -2.94 -7.56 6.91
CA LYS A 257 -3.76 -6.37 6.81
C LYS A 257 -3.57 -5.87 5.38
N TYR A 258 -4.66 -5.82 4.63
CA TYR A 258 -4.65 -5.06 3.39
C TYR A 258 -4.39 -3.65 3.85
N GLU A 259 -3.21 -3.12 3.51
CA GLU A 259 -3.05 -1.68 3.63
C GLU A 259 -4.10 -1.10 2.70
N MET A 260 -4.99 -0.37 3.34
CA MET A 260 -6.26 0.11 2.79
C MET A 260 -5.99 0.90 1.52
N GLU A 261 -7.00 0.99 0.66
CA GLU A 261 -6.97 2.02 -0.37
C GLU A 261 -6.73 3.33 0.36
N LYS A 262 -5.57 3.96 0.14
CA LYS A 262 -5.29 5.26 0.73
C LYS A 262 -5.87 6.29 -0.22
N GLU A 263 -6.80 7.07 0.29
CA GLU A 263 -7.45 8.10 -0.49
C GLU A 263 -6.73 9.43 -0.32
N VAL A 264 -6.39 10.06 -1.44
CA VAL A 264 -5.71 11.35 -1.47
C VAL A 264 -6.60 12.34 -2.21
N LEU A 265 -7.01 13.39 -1.51
CA LEU A 265 -7.74 14.51 -2.10
C LEU A 265 -6.75 15.58 -2.51
N ILE A 266 -6.80 16.04 -3.76
CA ILE A 266 -6.09 17.24 -4.20
C ILE A 266 -7.07 18.41 -4.14
N LEU A 267 -6.63 19.51 -3.52
CA LEU A 267 -7.39 20.75 -3.39
C LEU A 267 -6.51 21.92 -3.82
N GLY A 268 -7.10 22.90 -4.50
CA GLY A 268 -6.34 24.04 -4.98
C GLY A 268 -7.24 25.23 -5.29
N PRO A 269 -6.70 26.46 -5.26
CA PRO A 269 -7.43 27.63 -5.72
C PRO A 269 -7.70 27.57 -7.23
N ASP A 270 -8.36 28.60 -7.74
CA ASP A 270 -8.60 28.73 -9.17
C ASP A 270 -7.28 28.85 -9.93
N ARG A 271 -7.23 28.27 -11.15
CA ARG A 271 -6.05 28.32 -12.02
C ARG A 271 -4.76 27.90 -11.33
N ALA A 272 -4.87 26.99 -10.35
CA ALA A 272 -3.72 26.45 -9.64
C ALA A 272 -3.03 25.31 -10.42
N GLY A 273 -3.58 24.92 -11.57
CA GLY A 273 -3.09 23.77 -12.34
C GLY A 273 -3.60 22.42 -11.83
N LYS A 274 -4.80 22.36 -11.22
CA LYS A 274 -5.46 21.10 -10.80
C LYS A 274 -5.64 20.16 -11.99
N THR A 275 -6.27 20.67 -13.05
CA THR A 275 -6.55 19.99 -14.32
C THR A 275 -5.27 19.47 -14.97
N TRP A 276 -4.24 20.32 -15.09
CA TRP A 276 -2.93 19.98 -15.64
C TRP A 276 -2.20 18.92 -14.79
N LEU A 277 -2.27 19.04 -13.46
CA LEU A 277 -1.69 18.06 -12.55
C LEU A 277 -2.36 16.69 -12.72
N MET A 278 -3.69 16.63 -12.77
CA MET A 278 -4.42 15.36 -12.90
C MET A 278 -4.27 14.74 -14.29
N GLY A 279 -4.54 15.50 -15.35
CA GLY A 279 -4.42 15.01 -16.73
C GLY A 279 -2.98 14.60 -17.05
N GLY A 280 -2.02 15.42 -16.63
CA GLY A 280 -0.60 15.12 -16.74
C GLY A 280 -0.17 13.89 -15.96
N SER A 281 -0.67 13.72 -14.73
CA SER A 281 -0.42 12.51 -13.92
C SER A 281 -1.03 11.27 -14.56
N GLY A 282 -2.28 11.34 -15.02
CA GLY A 282 -2.96 10.24 -15.71
C GLY A 282 -2.20 9.80 -16.96
N TYR A 283 -1.80 10.75 -17.81
CA TYR A 283 -0.95 10.49 -18.97
C TYR A 283 0.37 9.81 -18.57
N CYS A 284 1.10 10.39 -17.63
CA CYS A 284 2.38 9.83 -17.16
C CYS A 284 2.24 8.41 -16.62
N LEU A 285 1.16 8.11 -15.90
CA LEU A 285 0.92 6.78 -15.32
C LEU A 285 0.49 5.76 -16.37
N GLN A 286 -0.36 6.15 -17.33
CA GLN A 286 -0.82 5.26 -18.40
C GLN A 286 0.31 4.95 -19.39
N GLU A 287 1.11 5.94 -19.79
CA GLU A 287 2.28 5.68 -20.63
C GLU A 287 3.32 4.81 -19.90
N ARG A 288 3.46 4.96 -18.58
CA ARG A 288 4.31 4.07 -17.78
C ARG A 288 3.80 2.63 -17.78
N SER A 289 2.50 2.36 -17.73
CA SER A 289 1.96 0.99 -17.76
C SER A 289 2.27 0.29 -19.09
N VAL A 290 2.39 1.05 -20.18
CA VAL A 290 2.82 0.56 -21.49
C VAL A 290 4.32 0.24 -21.51
N ILE A 291 5.15 1.10 -20.91
CA ILE A 291 6.62 0.96 -20.91
C ILE A 291 7.10 -0.12 -19.91
N ASP A 292 6.52 -0.14 -18.71
CA ASP A 292 6.88 -1.02 -17.59
C ASP A 292 5.81 -2.09 -17.38
N THR A 293 6.02 -3.28 -17.94
CA THR A 293 5.11 -4.44 -17.78
C THR A 293 4.85 -4.86 -16.34
N GLY A 294 5.65 -4.41 -15.37
CA GLY A 294 5.44 -4.64 -13.94
C GLY A 294 4.55 -3.61 -13.25
N PHE A 295 4.23 -2.51 -13.94
CA PHE A 295 3.34 -1.45 -13.50
C PHE A 295 1.91 -1.73 -13.97
N GLU A 296 0.97 -1.82 -13.03
CA GLU A 296 -0.45 -2.02 -13.36
C GLU A 296 -1.02 -0.77 -14.04
N ASP A 297 -1.90 -0.98 -15.02
CA ASP A 297 -2.60 0.11 -15.69
C ASP A 297 -3.44 0.91 -14.68
N PRO A 298 -3.27 2.24 -14.57
CA PRO A 298 -4.07 3.02 -13.64
C PRO A 298 -5.55 2.97 -14.03
N ASP A 299 -6.42 2.79 -13.04
CA ASP A 299 -7.89 2.89 -13.20
C ASP A 299 -8.26 4.38 -13.18
N ILE A 300 -8.33 4.99 -14.36
CA ILE A 300 -8.66 6.40 -14.61
C ILE A 300 -10.16 6.50 -14.92
N ASN A 301 -10.87 7.43 -14.26
CA ASN A 301 -12.28 7.61 -14.54
C ASN A 301 -12.54 8.34 -15.88
N GLU A 302 -13.71 8.14 -16.45
CA GLU A 302 -14.09 8.65 -17.78
C GLU A 302 -13.88 10.16 -17.95
N PRO A 303 -14.31 11.04 -17.01
CA PRO A 303 -14.04 12.48 -17.13
C PRO A 303 -12.55 12.83 -17.23
N LEU A 304 -11.67 12.11 -16.51
CA LEU A 304 -10.22 12.38 -16.56
C LEU A 304 -9.59 11.79 -17.83
N GLN A 305 -10.15 10.73 -18.40
CA GLN A 305 -9.62 10.07 -19.60
C GLN A 305 -9.55 11.04 -20.78
N GLU A 306 -10.53 11.93 -20.94
CA GLU A 306 -10.54 12.94 -22.01
C GLU A 306 -9.31 13.85 -21.95
N TYR A 307 -8.95 14.31 -20.75
CA TYR A 307 -7.76 15.12 -20.52
C TYR A 307 -6.48 14.34 -20.81
N VAL A 308 -6.42 13.07 -20.41
CA VAL A 308 -5.28 12.20 -20.73
C VAL A 308 -5.09 12.06 -22.25
N GLU A 309 -6.17 11.97 -23.02
CA GLU A 309 -6.09 11.96 -24.48
C GLU A 309 -5.59 13.29 -25.07
N VAL A 310 -5.94 14.44 -24.46
CA VAL A 310 -5.40 15.74 -24.88
C VAL A 310 -3.87 15.76 -24.76
N PHE A 311 -3.34 15.30 -23.62
CA PHE A 311 -1.90 15.17 -23.43
C PHE A 311 -1.29 14.19 -24.43
N ARG A 312 -1.89 13.02 -24.65
CA ARG A 312 -1.39 12.03 -25.62
C ARG A 312 -1.36 12.57 -27.05
N GLN A 313 -2.34 13.37 -27.44
CA GLN A 313 -2.41 13.99 -28.76
C GLN A 313 -1.49 15.21 -28.92
N GLY A 314 -0.97 15.76 -27.81
CA GLY A 314 -0.22 17.01 -27.80
C GLY A 314 -1.06 18.22 -28.21
N ASN A 315 -2.39 18.16 -28.06
CA ASN A 315 -3.31 19.21 -28.48
C ASN A 315 -3.56 20.23 -27.35
N PHE A 316 -2.56 21.02 -27.01
CA PHE A 316 -2.63 21.93 -25.86
C PHE A 316 -3.47 23.19 -26.07
N ASP A 317 -3.96 23.39 -27.31
CA ASP A 317 -4.98 24.39 -27.66
C ASP A 317 -6.42 23.89 -27.42
N ASN A 318 -6.58 22.70 -26.81
CA ASN A 318 -7.90 22.13 -26.59
C ASN A 318 -8.67 22.95 -25.53
N PRO A 319 -9.92 23.39 -25.81
CA PRO A 319 -10.76 24.12 -24.86
C PRO A 319 -10.96 23.43 -23.51
N LEU A 320 -10.82 22.10 -23.44
CA LEU A 320 -10.89 21.36 -22.18
C LEU A 320 -9.82 21.80 -21.17
N LEU A 321 -8.66 22.29 -21.62
CA LEU A 321 -7.58 22.76 -20.75
C LEU A 321 -7.75 24.22 -20.30
N GLU A 322 -8.76 24.93 -20.81
CA GLU A 322 -9.10 26.27 -20.36
C GLU A 322 -9.67 26.25 -18.94
N ALA A 323 -9.68 27.40 -18.27
CA ALA A 323 -10.23 27.49 -16.92
C ALA A 323 -11.75 27.27 -16.96
N ASN A 324 -12.25 26.39 -16.08
CA ASN A 324 -13.69 26.14 -15.95
C ASN A 324 -14.43 27.43 -15.56
N ASP A 325 -15.65 27.59 -16.08
CA ASP A 325 -16.60 28.60 -15.62
C ASP A 325 -17.03 28.34 -14.17
N GLU A 326 -17.62 29.35 -13.50
CA GLU A 326 -18.05 29.27 -12.08
C GLU A 326 -18.99 28.09 -11.77
N ASP A 327 -19.83 27.71 -12.74
CA ASP A 327 -20.83 26.66 -12.63
C ASP A 327 -20.37 25.30 -13.21
N GLN A 328 -19.16 25.23 -13.76
CA GLN A 328 -18.62 23.99 -14.31
C GLN A 328 -17.69 23.32 -13.31
N PHE A 329 -17.95 22.04 -13.06
CA PHE A 329 -17.07 21.21 -12.26
C PHE A 329 -16.98 19.79 -12.80
N SER A 330 -15.80 19.21 -12.62
CA SER A 330 -15.47 17.86 -13.07
C SER A 330 -14.87 17.07 -11.92
N PHE A 331 -15.25 15.80 -11.81
CA PHE A 331 -14.71 14.90 -10.81
C PHE A 331 -13.63 14.05 -11.44
N PHE A 332 -12.37 14.29 -11.06
CA PHE A 332 -11.25 13.52 -11.58
C PHE A 332 -10.77 12.52 -10.55
N SER A 333 -10.54 11.29 -11.00
CA SER A 333 -9.94 10.27 -10.16
C SER A 333 -9.08 9.32 -10.97
N PHE A 334 -8.00 8.87 -10.35
CA PHE A 334 -7.25 7.72 -10.83
C PHE A 334 -6.81 6.86 -9.65
N LYS A 335 -6.73 5.55 -9.87
CA LYS A 335 -6.19 4.60 -8.90
C LYS A 335 -4.95 3.95 -9.48
N PHE A 336 -3.91 3.85 -8.67
CA PHE A 336 -2.67 3.19 -9.09
C PHE A 336 -2.04 2.44 -7.92
N GLU A 337 -1.19 1.46 -8.23
CA GLU A 337 -0.40 0.76 -7.22
C GLU A 337 0.85 1.55 -6.85
N HIS A 338 1.10 1.67 -5.54
CA HIS A 338 2.31 2.26 -5.01
C HIS A 338 3.03 1.34 -4.03
N GLY A 339 4.36 1.47 -4.00
CA GLY A 339 5.23 0.68 -3.15
C GLY A 339 5.67 -0.61 -3.82
N ILE A 340 6.85 -1.11 -3.41
CA ILE A 340 7.33 -2.40 -3.86
C ILE A 340 6.87 -3.48 -2.88
N LEU A 341 6.92 -3.21 -1.56
CA LEU A 341 6.60 -4.14 -0.48
C LEU A 341 6.24 -3.43 0.83
N PRO A 342 5.02 -3.51 1.38
CA PRO A 342 3.72 -3.90 0.78
C PRO A 342 3.27 -2.99 -0.36
N ARG A 343 2.52 -3.53 -1.33
CA ARG A 343 1.83 -2.74 -2.35
C ARG A 343 0.56 -2.12 -1.75
N ARG A 344 0.41 -0.82 -1.87
CA ARG A 344 -0.79 -0.06 -1.51
C ARG A 344 -1.48 0.39 -2.78
N ARG A 345 -2.81 0.41 -2.78
CA ARG A 345 -3.55 1.11 -3.84
C ARG A 345 -3.78 2.53 -3.38
N LEU A 346 -3.32 3.48 -4.18
CA LEU A 346 -3.61 4.89 -3.97
C LEU A 346 -4.74 5.28 -4.89
N ARG A 347 -5.76 5.90 -4.32
CA ARG A 347 -6.85 6.54 -5.06
C ARG A 347 -6.64 8.04 -4.92
N VAL A 348 -6.26 8.68 -6.02
CA VAL A 348 -6.09 10.13 -6.06
C VAL A 348 -7.33 10.73 -6.69
N ARG A 349 -7.90 11.72 -6.02
CA ARG A 349 -9.14 12.36 -6.41
C ARG A 349 -8.99 13.87 -6.33
N THR A 350 -9.67 14.59 -7.21
CA THR A 350 -9.88 16.02 -7.10
C THR A 350 -11.24 16.35 -7.66
N VAL A 351 -11.85 17.39 -7.10
CA VAL A 351 -12.91 18.12 -7.78
C VAL A 351 -12.22 19.26 -8.51
N ASP A 352 -12.44 19.38 -9.81
CA ASP A 352 -12.00 20.54 -10.57
C ASP A 352 -13.14 21.54 -10.59
N TYR A 353 -12.97 22.62 -9.83
CA TYR A 353 -13.98 23.63 -9.56
C TYR A 353 -13.35 25.03 -9.62
N ALA A 354 -14.18 26.05 -9.81
CA ALA A 354 -13.80 27.45 -9.72
C ALA A 354 -13.38 27.81 -8.29
N GLY A 355 -12.16 28.34 -8.12
CA GLY A 355 -11.52 28.52 -6.81
C GLY A 355 -12.29 29.33 -5.76
N GLU A 356 -13.32 30.08 -6.15
CA GLU A 356 -14.21 30.80 -5.25
C GLU A 356 -14.85 29.88 -4.21
N HIS A 357 -15.17 28.64 -4.60
CA HIS A 357 -15.79 27.63 -3.74
C HIS A 357 -14.90 27.23 -2.56
N LEU A 358 -13.57 27.29 -2.73
CA LEU A 358 -12.61 26.95 -1.68
C LEU A 358 -12.71 27.90 -0.48
N LYS A 359 -13.09 29.16 -0.70
CA LYS A 359 -13.22 30.16 0.37
C LYS A 359 -14.34 29.81 1.35
N ASN A 360 -15.35 29.11 0.86
CA ASN A 360 -16.61 28.85 1.55
C ASN A 360 -16.69 27.47 2.20
N ILE A 361 -15.59 26.69 2.22
CA ILE A 361 -15.59 25.39 2.89
C ILE A 361 -15.76 25.59 4.41
N ALA A 362 -16.68 24.82 4.99
CA ALA A 362 -16.88 24.69 6.42
C ALA A 362 -15.84 23.71 6.98
N VAL A 363 -14.82 24.22 7.66
CA VAL A 363 -13.72 23.39 8.18
C VAL A 363 -14.08 22.81 9.54
N GLU A 364 -14.77 23.58 10.37
CA GLU A 364 -15.07 23.25 11.76
C GLU A 364 -16.30 22.34 11.93
N ASP A 365 -17.23 22.35 10.96
CA ASP A 365 -18.43 21.50 10.94
C ASP A 365 -18.71 21.01 9.50
N PRO A 366 -17.86 20.10 8.97
CA PRO A 366 -17.96 19.66 7.59
C PRO A 366 -19.26 18.89 7.32
N TRP A 367 -19.62 17.96 8.21
CA TRP A 367 -20.79 17.11 8.07
C TRP A 367 -22.11 17.84 8.32
N GLY A 368 -22.17 18.81 9.24
CA GLY A 368 -23.37 19.62 9.44
C GLY A 368 -23.71 20.46 8.21
N SER A 369 -22.69 21.06 7.57
CA SER A 369 -22.86 21.79 6.30
C SER A 369 -23.27 20.85 5.16
N PHE A 370 -22.61 19.70 5.06
CA PHE A 370 -22.88 18.68 4.04
C PHE A 370 -24.29 18.11 4.14
N ASN A 371 -24.70 17.58 5.30
CA ASN A 371 -25.99 16.92 5.49
C ASN A 371 -27.17 17.82 5.13
N LYS A 372 -27.09 19.10 5.49
CA LYS A 372 -28.11 20.10 5.18
C LYS A 372 -28.29 20.35 3.67
N LYS A 373 -27.22 20.17 2.88
CA LYS A 373 -27.20 20.45 1.44
C LYS A 373 -27.34 19.19 0.58
N TRP A 374 -26.85 18.06 1.07
CA TRP A 374 -26.72 16.82 0.33
C TRP A 374 -27.65 15.72 0.83
N ALA A 375 -27.63 15.43 2.14
CA ALA A 375 -28.40 14.31 2.70
C ALA A 375 -29.89 14.62 2.88
N GLU A 376 -30.25 15.89 3.12
CA GLU A 376 -31.65 16.34 3.20
C GLU A 376 -32.32 16.47 1.82
N ASP A 377 -31.55 16.42 0.74
CA ASP A 377 -32.05 16.51 -0.63
C ASP A 377 -32.36 15.10 -1.18
N GLU A 378 -33.64 14.78 -1.29
CA GLU A 378 -34.11 13.46 -1.76
C GLU A 378 -33.62 13.14 -3.19
N ASP A 379 -33.36 14.15 -4.03
CA ASP A 379 -32.94 13.95 -5.42
C ASP A 379 -31.47 13.50 -5.53
N LYS A 380 -30.66 13.73 -4.48
CA LYS A 380 -29.25 13.32 -4.42
C LYS A 380 -29.08 11.89 -3.92
N GLY A 381 -29.97 11.43 -3.04
CA GLY A 381 -29.99 10.06 -2.54
C GLY A 381 -28.70 9.66 -1.80
N VAL A 382 -28.18 10.57 -0.98
CA VAL A 382 -26.93 10.41 -0.24
C VAL A 382 -27.23 10.19 1.25
N ASP A 383 -26.54 9.24 1.87
CA ASP A 383 -26.68 8.95 3.29
C ASP A 383 -26.01 10.06 4.14
N PRO A 384 -26.57 10.40 5.32
CA PRO A 384 -25.98 11.40 6.19
C PRO A 384 -24.63 10.93 6.74
N ASP A 385 -23.70 11.87 6.91
CA ASP A 385 -22.34 11.63 7.43
C ASP A 385 -21.46 10.69 6.57
N GLU A 386 -21.80 10.50 5.29
CA GLU A 386 -21.04 9.71 4.31
C GLU A 386 -20.94 10.48 2.98
N ALA A 387 -19.73 10.78 2.49
CA ALA A 387 -19.62 11.42 1.18
C ALA A 387 -19.90 10.38 0.09
N PRO A 388 -20.65 10.74 -0.96
CA PRO A 388 -20.88 9.84 -2.08
C PRO A 388 -19.56 9.49 -2.76
N ASP A 389 -19.48 8.28 -3.30
CA ASP A 389 -18.35 7.90 -4.15
C ASP A 389 -18.30 8.77 -5.42
N PHE A 390 -17.14 8.78 -6.07
CA PHE A 390 -16.93 9.66 -7.24
C PHE A 390 -17.76 9.21 -8.43
N GLU A 391 -18.01 7.91 -8.55
CA GLU A 391 -18.89 7.33 -9.56
C GLU A 391 -20.32 7.88 -9.42
N LYS A 392 -20.84 7.99 -8.19
CA LYS A 392 -22.11 8.63 -7.88
C LYS A 392 -22.09 10.15 -8.10
N LEU A 393 -20.99 10.82 -7.73
CA LEU A 393 -20.84 12.27 -7.98
C LEU A 393 -20.86 12.61 -9.47
N VAL A 394 -20.20 11.79 -10.31
CA VAL A 394 -20.25 11.93 -11.76
C VAL A 394 -21.68 11.75 -12.27
N GLU A 395 -22.38 10.69 -11.84
CA GLU A 395 -23.79 10.46 -12.20
C GLU A 395 -24.68 11.64 -11.81
N LEU A 396 -24.53 12.17 -10.59
CA LEU A 396 -25.31 13.31 -10.11
C LEU A 396 -25.01 14.59 -10.92
N ASN A 397 -23.76 14.82 -11.28
CA ASN A 397 -23.36 15.96 -12.11
C ASN A 397 -23.97 15.88 -13.52
N GLU A 398 -23.86 14.72 -14.17
CA GLU A 398 -24.40 14.50 -15.52
C GLU A 398 -25.92 14.67 -15.58
N ASN A 399 -26.61 14.36 -14.48
CA ASN A 399 -28.05 14.59 -14.34
C ASN A 399 -28.42 16.02 -13.97
N GLY A 400 -27.45 16.90 -13.67
CA GLY A 400 -27.68 18.28 -13.23
C GLY A 400 -28.22 18.39 -11.81
N ASN A 401 -27.92 17.41 -10.94
CA ASN A 401 -28.37 17.36 -9.55
C ASN A 401 -27.36 17.97 -8.55
N ILE A 402 -26.28 18.58 -9.05
CA ILE A 402 -25.28 19.27 -8.23
C ILE A 402 -25.27 20.73 -8.66
N ASP A 403 -25.64 21.62 -7.75
CA ASP A 403 -25.55 23.06 -7.97
C ASP A 403 -24.16 23.58 -7.55
N SER A 404 -23.72 24.71 -8.11
CA SER A 404 -22.42 25.30 -7.77
C SER A 404 -22.31 25.66 -6.27
N ASP A 405 -23.43 25.94 -5.60
CA ASP A 405 -23.47 26.23 -4.17
C ASP A 405 -23.39 24.99 -3.26
N ASP A 406 -23.46 23.78 -3.84
CA ASP A 406 -23.28 22.51 -3.13
C ASP A 406 -21.79 22.16 -2.96
N ILE A 407 -20.95 22.63 -3.89
CA ILE A 407 -19.52 22.29 -3.96
C ILE A 407 -18.76 22.60 -2.66
N PRO A 408 -18.91 23.77 -2.01
CA PRO A 408 -18.20 24.04 -0.77
C PRO A 408 -18.53 23.04 0.35
N SER A 409 -19.78 22.60 0.45
CA SER A 409 -20.22 21.62 1.46
C SER A 409 -19.72 20.21 1.14
N LEU A 410 -19.66 19.84 -0.15
CA LEU A 410 -19.05 18.59 -0.60
C LEU A 410 -17.55 18.57 -0.30
N LEU A 411 -16.83 19.62 -0.67
CA LEU A 411 -15.39 19.74 -0.41
C LEU A 411 -15.08 19.62 1.09
N SER A 412 -15.92 20.20 1.94
CA SER A 412 -15.82 20.05 3.40
C SER A 412 -15.91 18.60 3.85
N ALA A 413 -16.91 17.85 3.37
CA ALA A 413 -17.06 16.42 3.69
C ALA A 413 -15.88 15.60 3.16
N LEU A 414 -15.48 15.83 1.90
CA LEU A 414 -14.34 15.14 1.29
C LEU A 414 -13.04 15.40 2.06
N VAL A 415 -12.78 16.62 2.53
CA VAL A 415 -11.60 16.89 3.37
C VAL A 415 -11.61 16.05 4.65
N ALA A 416 -12.79 15.93 5.29
CA ALA A 416 -12.93 15.25 6.56
C ALA A 416 -12.83 13.72 6.46
N GLU A 417 -13.16 13.17 5.29
CA GLU A 417 -13.17 11.73 5.06
C GLU A 417 -11.82 11.15 4.60
N TYR A 418 -10.98 11.95 3.94
CA TYR A 418 -9.79 11.43 3.25
C TYR A 418 -8.59 11.24 4.17
N ASP A 419 -7.80 10.19 3.89
CA ASP A 419 -6.58 9.88 4.65
C ASP A 419 -5.52 10.98 4.51
N ALA A 420 -5.44 11.59 3.32
CA ALA A 420 -4.47 12.62 3.02
C ALA A 420 -5.05 13.72 2.11
N VAL A 421 -4.59 14.94 2.33
CA VAL A 421 -5.03 16.11 1.57
C VAL A 421 -3.81 16.86 1.03
N ALA A 422 -3.70 16.87 -0.30
CA ALA A 422 -2.70 17.57 -1.06
C ALA A 422 -3.21 18.96 -1.46
N THR A 423 -2.67 20.00 -0.86
CA THR A 423 -3.06 21.39 -1.14
C THR A 423 -2.14 22.03 -2.16
N ILE A 424 -2.69 22.57 -3.25
CA ILE A 424 -1.91 23.16 -4.33
C ILE A 424 -1.50 24.59 -3.95
N LEU A 425 -0.23 24.88 -4.18
CA LEU A 425 0.40 26.18 -4.11
C LEU A 425 0.91 26.56 -5.50
N PRO A 426 0.21 27.41 -6.27
CA PRO A 426 0.68 27.77 -7.59
C PRO A 426 1.90 28.70 -7.48
N SER A 427 3.01 28.33 -8.13
CA SER A 427 4.29 29.03 -7.98
C SER A 427 4.28 30.46 -8.51
N ASP A 428 3.36 30.79 -9.41
CA ASP A 428 3.20 32.14 -9.96
C ASP A 428 2.84 33.19 -8.89
N GLU A 429 2.20 32.80 -7.80
CA GLU A 429 1.94 33.65 -6.61
C GLU A 429 3.23 34.08 -5.92
N PHE A 430 4.27 33.27 -6.01
CA PHE A 430 5.54 33.54 -5.36
C PHE A 430 6.51 34.23 -6.32
N GLY A 431 6.23 34.21 -7.63
CA GLY A 431 7.10 34.74 -8.69
C GLY A 431 6.90 36.22 -9.02
N ASP A 432 5.99 36.92 -8.34
CA ASP A 432 5.59 38.32 -8.62
C ASP A 432 6.73 39.36 -8.60
N HIS A 433 7.86 39.01 -7.99
CA HIS A 433 9.01 39.88 -7.79
C HIS A 433 10.19 39.54 -8.69
N LEU A 434 10.07 38.50 -9.51
CA LEU A 434 11.10 38.09 -10.45
C LEU A 434 11.11 39.04 -11.66
N SER A 435 12.30 39.46 -12.07
CA SER A 435 12.47 40.17 -13.35
C SER A 435 12.44 39.19 -14.53
N ASP A 436 12.15 39.65 -15.74
CA ASP A 436 12.13 38.80 -16.94
C ASP A 436 13.43 37.98 -17.14
N SER A 437 14.59 38.51 -16.75
CA SER A 437 15.87 37.77 -16.83
C SER A 437 16.04 36.65 -15.80
N GLN A 438 15.13 36.55 -14.85
CA GLN A 438 15.09 35.51 -13.81
C GLN A 438 14.00 34.48 -14.08
N LEU A 439 13.16 34.71 -15.09
CA LEU A 439 12.12 33.81 -15.52
C LEU A 439 12.64 32.91 -16.65
N PRO A 440 12.09 31.70 -16.81
CA PRO A 440 12.30 30.90 -18.01
C PRO A 440 11.93 31.67 -19.28
N ASP A 441 12.61 31.38 -20.40
CA ASP A 441 12.43 32.10 -21.68
C ASP A 441 10.99 32.09 -22.22
N HIS A 442 10.17 31.10 -21.83
CA HIS A 442 8.75 31.01 -22.22
C HIS A 442 7.80 31.81 -21.33
N LEU A 443 8.30 32.48 -20.29
CA LEU A 443 7.51 33.27 -19.36
C LEU A 443 8.05 34.70 -19.30
N ASP A 444 7.12 35.64 -19.20
CA ASP A 444 7.44 37.03 -18.89
C ASP A 444 6.66 37.51 -17.66
N SER A 445 7.15 38.56 -17.01
CA SER A 445 6.53 39.14 -15.81
C SER A 445 5.09 39.63 -16.08
N GLY A 446 4.78 40.02 -17.31
CA GLY A 446 3.44 40.40 -17.75
C GLY A 446 2.46 39.22 -17.74
N SER A 447 2.91 38.04 -18.17
CA SER A 447 2.15 36.79 -18.18
C SER A 447 1.84 36.33 -16.75
N ILE A 448 2.83 36.39 -15.85
CA ILE A 448 2.64 36.10 -14.42
C ILE A 448 1.64 37.08 -13.82
N ALA A 449 1.82 38.38 -14.06
CA ALA A 449 0.91 39.40 -13.57
C ALA A 449 -0.51 39.24 -14.14
N ALA A 450 -0.66 38.76 -15.38
CA ALA A 450 -1.96 38.47 -15.98
C ALA A 450 -2.64 37.27 -15.30
N ARG A 451 -1.90 36.19 -15.03
CA ARG A 451 -2.39 35.03 -14.28
C ARG A 451 -2.86 35.42 -12.88
N LEU A 452 -2.06 36.23 -12.17
CA LEU A 452 -2.41 36.73 -10.84
C LEU A 452 -3.65 37.63 -10.85
N ARG A 453 -3.79 38.50 -11.84
CA ARG A 453 -4.99 39.37 -11.97
C ARG A 453 -6.26 38.58 -12.26
N ASN A 454 -6.15 37.50 -13.02
CA ASN A 454 -7.29 36.68 -13.40
C ASN A 454 -7.65 35.62 -12.35
N ARG A 455 -6.90 35.51 -11.25
CA ARG A 455 -7.20 34.59 -10.17
C ARG A 455 -8.07 35.30 -9.13
N ASP A 456 -9.33 34.91 -9.03
CA ASP A 456 -10.27 35.49 -8.06
C ASP A 456 -9.91 35.21 -6.60
N THR A 457 -9.00 34.25 -6.38
CA THR A 457 -8.57 33.80 -5.06
C THR A 457 -7.07 34.01 -4.89
N ALA A 458 -6.67 35.28 -4.71
CA ALA A 458 -5.28 35.60 -4.38
C ALA A 458 -4.85 34.90 -3.07
N ALA A 459 -3.58 34.52 -2.99
CA ALA A 459 -2.98 33.90 -1.81
C ALA A 459 -3.26 34.70 -0.53
N HIS A 460 -3.18 36.01 -0.68
CA HIS A 460 -3.56 36.99 0.30
C HIS A 460 -4.62 37.92 -0.30
N ASN A 461 -5.66 38.18 0.46
CA ASN A 461 -6.43 39.40 0.25
C ASN A 461 -6.44 40.20 1.54
N VAL A 462 -6.61 41.51 1.42
CA VAL A 462 -6.56 42.47 2.54
C VAL A 462 -7.59 42.14 3.63
N PHE A 463 -8.63 41.39 3.28
CA PHE A 463 -9.71 40.98 4.18
C PHE A 463 -9.44 39.65 4.88
N GLY A 464 -8.34 38.97 4.56
CA GLY A 464 -8.02 37.67 5.12
C GLY A 464 -8.99 36.57 4.69
N THR A 465 -9.36 36.50 3.41
CA THR A 465 -10.19 35.40 2.87
C THR A 465 -9.49 34.65 1.72
N GLY A 466 -8.17 34.82 1.58
CA GLY A 466 -7.36 34.05 0.64
C GLY A 466 -7.22 32.57 1.03
N TYR A 467 -6.83 31.73 0.08
CA TYR A 467 -6.74 30.28 0.28
C TYR A 467 -5.73 29.86 1.37
N PHE A 468 -4.74 30.70 1.69
CA PHE A 468 -3.84 30.45 2.83
C PHE A 468 -4.56 30.40 4.17
N GLN A 469 -5.64 31.15 4.33
CA GLN A 469 -6.44 31.08 5.55
C GLN A 469 -7.24 29.79 5.63
N VAL A 470 -7.75 29.31 4.49
CA VAL A 470 -8.40 28.01 4.38
C VAL A 470 -7.40 26.92 4.75
N TYR A 471 -6.22 26.91 4.14
CA TYR A 471 -5.19 25.91 4.45
C TYR A 471 -4.72 25.95 5.91
N LYS A 472 -4.60 27.15 6.49
CA LYS A 472 -4.31 27.31 7.91
C LYS A 472 -5.42 26.70 8.79
N ARG A 473 -6.70 26.96 8.46
CA ARG A 473 -7.83 26.35 9.17
C ARG A 473 -7.82 24.82 9.05
N LEU A 474 -7.53 24.30 7.84
CA LEU A 474 -7.38 22.86 7.61
C LEU A 474 -6.30 22.26 8.50
N LEU A 475 -5.11 22.87 8.53
CA LEU A 475 -4.00 22.41 9.37
C LEU A 475 -4.36 22.41 10.86
N ASN A 476 -5.06 23.44 11.34
CA ASN A 476 -5.45 23.56 12.75
C ASN A 476 -6.57 22.59 13.16
N THR A 477 -7.41 22.18 12.21
CA THR A 477 -8.62 21.39 12.50
C THR A 477 -8.38 19.90 12.32
N TYR A 478 -7.62 19.54 11.29
CA TYR A 478 -7.36 18.15 10.90
C TYR A 478 -5.92 17.73 11.26
N ASP A 479 -5.62 17.72 12.56
CA ASP A 479 -4.32 17.33 13.09
C ASP A 479 -3.97 15.86 12.80
N ASP A 480 -4.97 15.01 12.59
CA ASP A 480 -4.84 13.58 12.26
C ASP A 480 -4.78 13.30 10.74
N THR A 481 -5.27 14.23 9.91
CA THR A 481 -5.20 14.12 8.45
C THR A 481 -3.79 14.45 7.93
N ASP A 482 -3.35 13.67 6.95
CA ASP A 482 -2.03 13.81 6.35
C ASP A 482 -2.00 14.95 5.31
N LEU A 483 -1.79 16.18 5.79
CA LEU A 483 -1.74 17.39 4.96
C LEU A 483 -0.33 17.65 4.39
N PHE A 484 -0.26 17.95 3.08
CA PHE A 484 0.97 18.38 2.40
C PHE A 484 0.69 19.33 1.23
N PHE A 485 1.75 19.93 0.69
CA PHE A 485 1.68 20.99 -0.32
C PHE A 485 2.27 20.53 -1.65
N VAL A 486 1.53 20.73 -2.73
CA VAL A 486 1.96 20.49 -4.11
C VAL A 486 2.19 21.83 -4.77
N VAL A 487 3.44 22.12 -5.14
CA VAL A 487 3.78 23.43 -5.71
C VAL A 487 3.77 23.32 -7.23
N THR A 488 2.67 23.72 -7.87
CA THR A 488 2.52 23.65 -9.34
C THR A 488 3.21 24.82 -10.03
N MET A 489 3.47 24.72 -11.33
CA MET A 489 4.19 25.76 -12.12
C MET A 489 5.56 26.09 -11.53
N SER A 490 6.20 25.10 -10.89
CA SER A 490 7.51 25.28 -10.27
C SER A 490 8.62 25.64 -11.26
N ASP A 491 8.37 25.49 -12.57
CA ASP A 491 9.27 25.91 -13.63
C ASP A 491 9.63 27.40 -13.55
N ILE A 492 8.73 28.24 -13.02
CA ILE A 492 8.95 29.68 -12.79
C ILE A 492 10.26 29.98 -12.04
N PHE A 493 10.66 29.09 -11.14
CA PHE A 493 11.87 29.28 -10.33
C PHE A 493 13.11 28.57 -10.88
N LEU A 494 13.03 27.91 -12.04
CA LEU A 494 14.16 27.15 -12.59
C LEU A 494 15.37 28.02 -12.86
N GLU A 495 15.19 29.18 -13.48
CA GLU A 495 16.31 30.05 -13.80
C GLU A 495 16.91 30.65 -12.52
N THR A 496 16.09 31.11 -11.57
CA THR A 496 16.60 31.55 -10.26
C THR A 496 17.39 30.45 -9.53
N TYR A 497 16.95 29.21 -9.61
CA TYR A 497 17.63 28.06 -9.03
C TYR A 497 18.95 27.75 -9.76
N LYS A 498 18.99 27.85 -11.09
CA LYS A 498 20.21 27.68 -11.89
C LYS A 498 21.21 28.81 -11.69
N TYR A 499 20.79 30.02 -11.33
CA TYR A 499 21.68 31.16 -11.12
C TYR A 499 22.11 31.36 -9.66
N ASP A 500 21.46 30.68 -8.71
CA ASP A 500 21.87 30.69 -7.31
C ASP A 500 23.25 30.04 -7.15
N ASP A 501 24.19 30.75 -6.53
CA ASP A 501 25.56 30.30 -6.29
C ASP A 501 25.63 28.94 -5.57
N ASP A 502 24.66 28.62 -4.71
CA ASP A 502 24.57 27.34 -3.99
C ASP A 502 24.13 26.16 -4.89
N HIS A 503 23.57 26.48 -6.06
CA HIS A 503 22.82 25.56 -6.93
C HIS A 503 23.23 25.61 -8.42
N ASN A 504 24.16 26.50 -8.82
CA ASN A 504 24.52 26.87 -10.19
C ASN A 504 24.99 25.73 -11.13
N HIS A 505 25.13 24.50 -10.61
CA HIS A 505 25.53 23.31 -11.35
C HIS A 505 24.57 22.14 -11.19
N ARG A 506 23.39 22.37 -10.61
CA ARG A 506 22.41 21.35 -10.30
C ARG A 506 21.23 21.50 -11.23
N ASP A 507 21.18 20.66 -12.25
CA ASP A 507 19.92 20.45 -12.97
C ASP A 507 18.93 19.78 -11.99
N PRO A 508 17.73 20.32 -11.75
CA PRO A 508 16.73 19.63 -10.92
C PRO A 508 16.32 18.28 -11.51
N LYS A 509 16.64 17.98 -12.78
CA LYS A 509 16.62 16.64 -13.35
C LYS A 509 17.57 15.73 -12.56
N GLY A 510 16.99 14.97 -11.63
CA GLY A 510 17.67 13.94 -10.88
C GLY A 510 17.51 14.03 -9.38
N ASN A 511 17.55 12.86 -8.74
CA ASN A 511 17.17 12.69 -7.33
C ASN A 511 18.03 13.49 -6.34
N GLN A 512 19.32 13.64 -6.60
CA GLN A 512 20.20 14.37 -5.69
C GLN A 512 19.95 15.88 -5.69
N ASN A 513 19.46 16.42 -6.81
CA ASN A 513 19.23 17.85 -6.97
C ASN A 513 17.78 18.24 -6.63
N TRP A 514 16.86 17.27 -6.65
CA TRP A 514 15.46 17.47 -6.31
C TRP A 514 15.24 18.06 -4.91
N ASP A 515 15.97 17.55 -3.90
CA ASP A 515 15.88 18.05 -2.52
C ASP A 515 16.34 19.52 -2.40
N ALA A 516 17.33 19.92 -3.21
CA ALA A 516 17.82 21.29 -3.25
C ALA A 516 16.82 22.22 -3.93
N PHE A 517 16.22 21.78 -5.04
CA PHE A 517 15.14 22.51 -5.71
C PHE A 517 13.90 22.67 -4.81
N CYS A 518 13.47 21.61 -4.13
CA CYS A 518 12.40 21.66 -3.12
C CYS A 518 12.73 22.68 -2.01
N LYS A 519 13.97 22.70 -1.50
CA LYS A 519 14.42 23.69 -0.51
C LYS A 519 14.36 25.12 -1.06
N HIS A 520 14.73 25.34 -2.31
CA HIS A 520 14.67 26.64 -2.98
C HIS A 520 13.23 27.14 -3.06
N ILE A 521 12.31 26.31 -3.58
CA ILE A 521 10.88 26.62 -3.69
C ILE A 521 10.28 26.93 -2.32
N PHE A 522 10.61 26.13 -1.29
CA PHE A 522 10.18 26.40 0.08
C PHE A 522 10.62 27.78 0.58
N GLY A 523 11.87 28.19 0.28
CA GLY A 523 12.39 29.52 0.61
C GLY A 523 11.57 30.64 -0.05
N GLN A 524 11.17 30.48 -1.31
CA GLN A 524 10.32 31.45 -2.02
C GLN A 524 8.95 31.61 -1.35
N VAL A 525 8.34 30.51 -0.90
CA VAL A 525 7.07 30.54 -0.15
C VAL A 525 7.25 31.22 1.21
N GLU A 526 8.34 30.92 1.93
CA GLU A 526 8.66 31.54 3.22
C GLU A 526 8.86 33.06 3.08
N ASP A 527 9.62 33.49 2.08
CA ASP A 527 9.90 34.90 1.80
C ASP A 527 8.62 35.67 1.47
N LYS A 528 7.74 35.10 0.63
CA LYS A 528 6.43 35.70 0.32
C LYS A 528 5.57 35.79 1.57
N ASN A 529 5.50 34.72 2.36
CA ASN A 529 4.72 34.70 3.60
C ASN A 529 5.18 35.79 4.59
N GLN A 530 6.49 36.00 4.72
CA GLN A 530 7.05 37.08 5.57
C GLN A 530 6.74 38.47 5.01
N ARG A 531 6.91 38.66 3.70
CA ARG A 531 6.67 39.93 3.00
C ARG A 531 5.23 40.39 3.11
N ASP A 532 4.30 39.46 2.93
CA ASP A 532 2.86 39.73 2.92
C ASP A 532 2.24 39.61 4.33
N MET A 533 3.05 39.40 5.36
CA MET A 533 2.63 39.24 6.76
C MET A 533 1.55 38.16 6.94
N VAL A 534 1.63 37.08 6.16
CA VAL A 534 0.68 35.97 6.22
C VAL A 534 1.09 35.03 7.35
N ASP A 535 0.12 34.53 8.09
CA ASP A 535 0.37 33.63 9.23
C ASP A 535 0.33 32.15 8.85
N PHE A 536 0.45 31.82 7.56
CA PHE A 536 0.36 30.46 7.04
C PHE A 536 1.54 29.61 7.55
N MET A 537 2.73 30.20 7.61
CA MET A 537 3.94 29.58 8.17
C MET A 537 3.98 29.60 9.70
N SER A 538 2.91 29.94 10.44
CA SER A 538 2.91 29.79 11.91
C SER A 538 2.85 28.34 12.37
N HIS A 539 2.22 27.48 11.58
CA HIS A 539 2.05 26.09 11.92
C HIS A 539 3.36 25.31 11.76
N SER A 540 3.64 24.38 12.67
CA SER A 540 4.84 23.54 12.60
C SER A 540 4.95 22.73 11.30
N ARG A 541 3.81 22.20 10.80
CA ARG A 541 3.75 21.43 9.54
C ARG A 541 4.02 22.28 8.31
N SER A 542 3.51 23.50 8.25
CA SER A 542 3.79 24.41 7.13
C SER A 542 5.25 24.88 7.11
N ARG A 543 5.96 24.87 8.26
CA ARG A 543 7.40 25.13 8.33
C ARG A 543 8.28 23.95 7.92
N ASP A 544 7.73 22.76 7.77
CA ASP A 544 8.52 21.59 7.39
C ASP A 544 8.57 21.44 5.88
N LYS A 545 9.71 21.86 5.30
CA LYS A 545 9.98 21.74 3.85
C LYS A 545 9.74 20.36 3.27
N ARG A 546 9.77 19.29 4.09
CA ARG A 546 9.47 17.92 3.65
C ARG A 546 8.02 17.73 3.20
N HIS A 547 7.16 18.72 3.41
CA HIS A 547 5.78 18.73 2.95
C HIS A 547 5.58 19.45 1.61
N PHE A 548 6.63 19.96 0.96
CA PHE A 548 6.52 20.73 -0.28
C PHE A 548 7.01 19.92 -1.48
N TYR A 549 6.14 19.71 -2.45
CA TYR A 549 6.39 18.87 -3.62
C TYR A 549 6.24 19.70 -4.90
N PRO A 550 7.34 20.29 -5.40
CA PRO A 550 7.29 21.05 -6.63
C PRO A 550 6.96 20.13 -7.81
N VAL A 551 6.07 20.57 -8.69
CA VAL A 551 5.70 19.84 -9.91
C VAL A 551 5.55 20.82 -11.06
N TYR A 552 6.06 20.44 -12.23
CA TYR A 552 6.01 21.28 -13.42
C TYR A 552 6.26 20.46 -14.68
N PHE A 553 5.84 21.00 -15.82
CA PHE A 553 6.28 20.52 -17.12
C PHE A 553 7.40 21.43 -17.63
N GLU A 554 8.39 20.84 -18.28
CA GLU A 554 9.35 21.63 -19.04
C GLU A 554 8.70 22.14 -20.32
N PRO A 555 9.02 23.34 -20.81
CA PRO A 555 8.60 23.76 -22.14
C PRO A 555 9.20 22.84 -23.20
N ASP A 556 8.48 22.61 -24.30
CA ASP A 556 9.04 21.99 -25.49
C ASP A 556 10.23 22.86 -25.97
N PRO A 557 11.45 22.28 -26.10
CA PRO A 557 12.66 23.05 -26.39
C PRO A 557 12.67 23.62 -27.82
N SER A 558 11.87 23.06 -28.72
CA SER A 558 11.78 23.49 -30.11
C SER A 558 10.64 24.48 -30.36
N ASP A 559 9.57 24.36 -29.58
CA ASP A 559 8.32 25.08 -29.78
C ASP A 559 7.59 25.25 -28.44
N PRO A 560 8.04 26.16 -27.56
CA PRO A 560 7.59 26.20 -26.16
C PRO A 560 6.14 26.69 -25.99
N VAL A 561 5.54 27.24 -27.05
CA VAL A 561 4.18 27.76 -27.07
C VAL A 561 3.42 27.25 -28.28
N THR A 562 2.11 27.09 -28.17
CA THR A 562 1.24 26.72 -29.28
C THR A 562 1.01 27.88 -30.25
N ASP A 563 0.29 27.63 -31.35
CA ASP A 563 -0.10 28.66 -32.32
C ASP A 563 -0.95 29.78 -31.69
N ASN A 564 -1.69 29.48 -30.61
CA ASN A 564 -2.46 30.47 -29.85
C ASN A 564 -1.67 31.13 -28.72
N GLY A 565 -0.40 30.77 -28.54
CA GLY A 565 0.47 31.27 -27.48
C GLY A 565 0.29 30.56 -26.13
N GLU A 566 -0.39 29.42 -26.10
CA GLU A 566 -0.54 28.61 -24.89
C GLU A 566 0.74 27.81 -24.60
N PHE A 567 0.96 27.45 -23.35
CA PHE A 567 2.16 26.70 -22.96
C PHE A 567 2.14 25.29 -23.54
N LYS A 568 3.22 24.89 -24.22
CA LYS A 568 3.38 23.56 -24.80
C LYS A 568 4.43 22.76 -24.00
N PRO A 569 4.01 21.75 -23.20
CA PRO A 569 4.94 20.96 -22.41
C PRO A 569 5.75 19.99 -23.30
N ASN A 570 7.00 19.77 -22.90
CA ASN A 570 7.80 18.67 -23.37
C ASN A 570 7.28 17.36 -22.77
N LEU A 571 6.76 16.48 -23.63
CA LEU A 571 6.24 15.16 -23.24
C LEU A 571 7.28 14.03 -23.39
N ASP A 572 8.52 14.36 -23.76
CA ASP A 572 9.55 13.37 -23.98
C ASP A 572 9.99 12.71 -22.66
N TRP A 573 10.10 11.39 -22.70
CA TRP A 573 10.61 10.56 -21.62
C TRP A 573 12.14 10.59 -21.63
N ASP A 574 12.72 11.65 -21.06
CA ASP A 574 14.15 11.71 -20.78
C ASP A 574 14.50 10.85 -19.57
N ASP A 575 15.49 9.95 -19.70
CA ASP A 575 16.22 9.31 -18.59
C ASP A 575 15.37 8.64 -17.48
N ASP A 576 14.33 7.88 -17.85
CA ASP A 576 13.39 7.20 -16.92
C ASP A 576 12.55 8.15 -16.03
N TYR A 577 12.49 9.44 -16.35
CA TYR A 577 11.68 10.41 -15.61
C TYR A 577 10.32 10.64 -16.29
N TYR A 578 9.31 10.87 -15.44
CA TYR A 578 8.02 11.36 -15.93
C TYR A 578 8.19 12.71 -16.63
N PRO A 579 7.46 12.96 -17.73
CA PRO A 579 7.36 14.29 -18.33
C PRO A 579 6.88 15.36 -17.35
N LEU A 580 5.93 15.01 -16.48
CA LEU A 580 5.56 15.83 -15.33
C LEU A 580 6.66 15.72 -14.25
N ARG A 581 7.59 16.67 -14.24
CA ARG A 581 8.70 16.72 -13.29
C ARG A 581 8.16 16.80 -11.87
N GLY A 582 8.78 16.05 -10.97
CA GLY A 582 8.37 15.96 -9.57
C GLY A 582 7.27 14.94 -9.26
N LEU A 583 6.55 14.44 -10.27
CA LEU A 583 5.46 13.49 -10.08
C LEU A 583 5.89 12.25 -9.29
N GLN A 584 7.08 11.69 -9.57
CA GLN A 584 7.59 10.52 -8.85
C GLN A 584 7.68 10.77 -7.32
N TYR A 585 8.11 11.95 -6.91
CA TYR A 585 8.23 12.31 -5.49
C TYR A 585 6.85 12.57 -4.88
N LEU A 586 5.95 13.16 -5.65
CA LEU A 586 4.57 13.38 -5.25
C LEU A 586 3.84 12.05 -5.03
N LEU A 587 3.90 11.11 -5.99
CA LEU A 587 3.30 9.78 -5.85
C LEU A 587 3.90 9.01 -4.66
N LYS A 588 5.22 9.16 -4.45
CA LYS A 588 5.89 8.60 -3.27
C LYS A 588 5.40 9.23 -1.96
N ARG A 589 5.10 10.52 -1.96
CA ARG A 589 4.54 11.20 -0.79
C ARG A 589 3.11 10.73 -0.51
N MET A 590 2.30 10.62 -1.55
CA MET A 590 0.93 10.14 -1.48
C MET A 590 0.90 8.74 -0.87
N GLY A 591 1.84 7.86 -1.23
CA GLY A 591 1.89 6.48 -0.77
C GLY A 591 2.43 6.22 0.64
N ARG A 592 3.17 7.17 1.23
CA ARG A 592 3.65 7.08 2.62
C ARG A 592 2.49 7.14 3.59
#